data_AF-A0A1A8DAU1-F1
#
_entry.id   AF-A0A1A8DAU1-F1
#
_cell.length_a   1.000
_cell.length_b   1.000
_cell.length_c   1.000
_cell.angle_alpha   90.00
_cell.angle_beta   90.00
_cell.angle_gamma   90.00
#
_symmetry.space_group_name_H-M   'P 1'
#
loop_
_entity.id
_entity.type
_entity.pdbx_description
1 polymer ?
#
loop_
_entity_poly.entity_id
_entity_poly.type
_entity_poly.pdbx_seq_one_letter_code
_entity_poly.pdbx_strand_id
1 'polypeptide(L)'
;REGATNMADAVESVYREKDEFYQEAKRSKPADRDGPESESENILAGFQTPNVLSDSAREKIIFIHGKIADQDAVVILEKTPIREDTLPELFSCSSLRLETRNDIYGSYRLQAPPHLNEIKTTVIYPATEKHVKKYQRQENFLVEETGEDYESITLPYIQQQSLSLQWVYNILDKKAEADRVVYEDPDPKLGFVLLPDLKWNQKQVDDLYLIAVAHQRDVRSLRDLTSEHLPLLQNIFQKGKEAILQRYNLPSSKLRVYLHYQPSYYHLHVHFTKLGYEAPGCGVERAHLLSDVIQNLQANPQFYKTRTMYFPLRADDGLLDRFREAGRM
;
A
#
# COMPACT_ATOMS: atom_id res chain seq x y z
N ARG A 1 -0.57 9.72 -34.38
CA ARG A 1 -1.76 9.27 -33.62
C ARG A 1 -1.53 7.81 -33.30
N GLU A 2 -0.98 7.53 -32.13
CA GLU A 2 -0.74 6.24 -31.47
C GLU A 2 -0.02 6.67 -30.19
N GLY A 3 -0.64 6.58 -29.02
CA GLY A 3 -0.70 5.36 -28.23
C GLY A 3 -0.06 5.65 -26.87
N ALA A 4 -0.48 6.73 -26.21
CA ALA A 4 -0.07 7.03 -24.84
C ALA A 4 -1.03 6.28 -23.91
N THR A 5 -0.64 5.11 -23.43
CA THR A 5 -1.39 4.37 -22.42
C THR A 5 -1.43 5.22 -21.15
N ASN A 6 -2.61 5.75 -20.83
CA ASN A 6 -2.82 6.66 -19.72
C ASN A 6 -2.57 5.89 -18.41
N MET A 7 -1.66 6.37 -17.56
CA MET A 7 -1.34 5.71 -16.29
C MET A 7 -2.52 5.76 -15.32
N ALA A 8 -3.45 6.70 -15.50
CA ALA A 8 -4.76 6.65 -14.86
C ALA A 8 -5.51 5.37 -15.27
N ASP A 9 -5.55 5.01 -16.55
CA ASP A 9 -6.19 3.76 -17.01
C ASP A 9 -5.42 2.51 -16.52
N ALA A 10 -4.10 2.57 -16.32
CA ALA A 10 -3.30 1.46 -15.80
C ALA A 10 -3.48 1.25 -14.28
N VAL A 11 -3.58 2.34 -13.52
CA VAL A 11 -3.81 2.31 -12.07
C VAL A 11 -5.29 2.03 -11.78
N GLU A 12 -6.19 2.70 -12.50
CA GLU A 12 -7.64 2.50 -12.45
C GLU A 12 -8.04 1.12 -12.97
N SER A 13 -7.39 0.53 -13.98
CA SER A 13 -7.67 -0.86 -14.38
C SER A 13 -7.26 -1.86 -13.30
N VAL A 14 -6.11 -1.67 -12.64
CA VAL A 14 -5.66 -2.57 -11.55
C VAL A 14 -6.59 -2.47 -10.32
N TYR A 15 -7.13 -1.29 -10.02
CA TYR A 15 -8.05 -1.11 -8.90
C TYR A 15 -9.51 -1.45 -9.24
N ARG A 16 -9.97 -1.16 -10.46
CA ARG A 16 -11.30 -1.51 -10.97
C ARG A 16 -11.44 -3.00 -11.20
N GLU A 17 -10.40 -3.68 -11.70
CA GLU A 17 -10.38 -5.16 -11.74
C GLU A 17 -10.43 -5.75 -10.32
N LYS A 18 -9.77 -5.13 -9.33
CA LYS A 18 -9.88 -5.58 -7.92
C LYS A 18 -11.28 -5.36 -7.35
N ASP A 19 -11.87 -4.19 -7.54
CA ASP A 19 -13.19 -3.83 -6.98
C ASP A 19 -14.36 -4.53 -7.68
N GLU A 20 -14.32 -4.70 -9.01
CA GLU A 20 -15.33 -5.48 -9.74
C GLU A 20 -15.26 -6.96 -9.32
N PHE A 21 -14.07 -7.53 -9.10
CA PHE A 21 -13.93 -8.89 -8.54
C PHE A 21 -14.38 -9.01 -7.08
N TYR A 22 -14.11 -8.02 -6.22
CA TYR A 22 -14.61 -8.01 -4.84
C TYR A 22 -16.14 -7.91 -4.79
N GLN A 23 -16.77 -7.27 -5.79
CA GLN A 23 -18.23 -7.26 -5.93
C GLN A 23 -18.77 -8.56 -6.54
N GLU A 24 -18.06 -9.19 -7.47
CA GLU A 24 -18.45 -10.48 -8.05
C GLU A 24 -18.37 -11.62 -7.01
N ALA A 25 -17.34 -11.61 -6.15
CA ALA A 25 -17.21 -12.49 -4.99
C ALA A 25 -18.28 -12.25 -3.90
N LYS A 26 -18.94 -11.08 -3.89
CA LYS A 26 -20.08 -10.77 -3.01
C LYS A 26 -21.44 -11.04 -3.66
N ARG A 27 -21.52 -11.21 -4.98
CA ARG A 27 -22.79 -11.42 -5.70
C ARG A 27 -23.25 -12.87 -5.75
N SER A 28 -22.42 -13.83 -5.36
CA SER A 28 -22.86 -15.19 -5.09
C SER A 28 -23.57 -15.27 -3.73
N LYS A 29 -24.86 -14.92 -3.69
CA LYS A 29 -25.74 -15.37 -2.60
C LYS A 29 -25.82 -16.90 -2.64
N PRO A 30 -25.77 -17.62 -1.50
CA PRO A 30 -26.10 -19.03 -1.49
C PRO A 30 -27.60 -19.14 -1.74
N ALA A 31 -27.98 -19.98 -2.71
CA ALA A 31 -29.35 -20.46 -2.80
C ALA A 31 -29.55 -21.46 -1.65
N ASP A 32 -30.52 -21.20 -0.78
CA ASP A 32 -30.96 -22.13 0.27
C ASP A 32 -31.17 -23.52 -0.34
N ARG A 33 -30.32 -24.46 0.06
CA ARG A 33 -30.53 -25.90 -0.09
C ARG A 33 -30.01 -26.58 1.15
N ASP A 34 -30.88 -26.72 2.14
CA ASP A 34 -30.75 -27.72 3.19
C ASP A 34 -30.70 -29.11 2.54
N GLY A 35 -29.50 -29.70 2.53
CA GLY A 35 -29.22 -31.05 2.11
C GLY A 35 -27.87 -31.48 2.69
N PRO A 36 -27.66 -32.79 2.98
CA PRO A 36 -26.45 -33.24 3.66
C PRO A 36 -25.23 -32.88 2.81
N GLU A 37 -24.24 -32.23 3.42
CA GLU A 37 -22.97 -31.86 2.79
C GLU A 37 -22.36 -33.12 2.16
N SER A 38 -22.37 -33.19 0.82
CA SER A 38 -21.64 -34.24 0.12
C SER A 38 -20.16 -34.03 0.39
N GLU A 39 -19.45 -35.06 0.85
CA GLU A 39 -17.98 -35.06 0.93
C GLU A 39 -17.42 -34.56 -0.40
N SER A 40 -16.96 -33.30 -0.41
CA SER A 40 -16.42 -32.70 -1.63
C SER A 40 -15.08 -33.38 -1.90
N GLU A 41 -14.91 -33.92 -3.11
CA GLU A 41 -13.64 -34.53 -3.51
C GLU A 41 -12.49 -33.54 -3.30
N ASN A 42 -11.42 -34.00 -2.65
CA ASN A 42 -10.23 -33.19 -2.40
C ASN A 42 -9.53 -32.86 -3.72
N ILE A 43 -9.88 -31.73 -4.33
CA ILE A 43 -9.32 -31.25 -5.61
C ILE A 43 -7.79 -31.08 -5.57
N LEU A 44 -7.21 -30.92 -4.38
CA LEU A 44 -5.76 -30.79 -4.20
C LEU A 44 -5.02 -32.12 -4.13
N ALA A 45 -5.70 -33.26 -4.05
CA ALA A 45 -5.06 -34.57 -4.05
C ALA A 45 -4.23 -34.83 -5.33
N GLY A 46 -4.60 -34.19 -6.44
CA GLY A 46 -3.88 -34.23 -7.72
C GLY A 46 -2.92 -33.06 -7.96
N PHE A 47 -2.62 -32.24 -6.96
CA PHE A 47 -1.77 -31.06 -7.13
C PHE A 47 -0.29 -31.45 -7.30
N GLN A 48 0.31 -31.03 -8.41
CA GLN A 48 1.68 -31.37 -8.78
C GLN A 48 2.56 -30.12 -8.93
N THR A 49 3.88 -30.33 -8.86
CA THR A 49 4.92 -29.32 -9.11
C THR A 49 4.74 -28.02 -8.31
N PRO A 50 4.66 -28.07 -6.96
CA PRO A 50 4.50 -26.89 -6.15
C PRO A 50 5.72 -25.96 -6.26
N ASN A 51 5.49 -24.73 -6.68
CA ASN A 51 6.43 -23.62 -6.57
C ASN A 51 5.80 -22.52 -5.70
N VAL A 52 6.51 -22.06 -4.68
CA VAL A 52 6.01 -20.97 -3.83
C VAL A 52 6.15 -19.67 -4.61
N LEU A 53 5.02 -19.02 -4.89
CA LEU A 53 4.99 -17.71 -5.53
C LEU A 53 5.38 -16.62 -4.53
N SER A 54 4.78 -16.64 -3.35
CA SER A 54 5.09 -15.74 -2.24
C SER A 54 4.54 -16.28 -0.92
N ASP A 55 5.01 -15.72 0.18
CA ASP A 55 4.50 -15.99 1.52
C ASP A 55 4.57 -14.72 2.39
N SER A 56 3.79 -14.69 3.47
CA SER A 56 3.93 -13.71 4.53
C SER A 56 3.87 -14.42 5.88
N ALA A 57 5.02 -14.55 6.53
CA ALA A 57 5.11 -15.04 7.89
C ALA A 57 4.38 -14.13 8.90
N ARG A 58 4.13 -12.86 8.56
CA ARG A 58 3.35 -11.93 9.38
C ARG A 58 1.86 -12.24 9.30
N GLU A 59 1.32 -12.29 8.08
CA GLU A 59 -0.10 -12.55 7.81
C GLU A 59 -0.48 -14.03 7.86
N LYS A 60 0.53 -14.92 8.04
CA LYS A 60 0.35 -16.38 8.11
C LYS A 60 -0.33 -16.95 6.85
N ILE A 61 0.09 -16.46 5.68
CA ILE A 61 -0.44 -16.82 4.36
C ILE A 61 0.68 -17.25 3.41
N ILE A 62 0.39 -18.21 2.53
CA ILE A 62 1.30 -18.68 1.46
C ILE A 62 0.55 -18.85 0.14
N PHE A 63 1.20 -18.51 -0.97
CA PHE A 63 0.70 -18.59 -2.33
C PHE A 63 1.56 -19.56 -3.12
N ILE A 64 0.93 -20.57 -3.71
CA ILE A 64 1.62 -21.70 -4.34
C ILE A 64 1.09 -21.84 -5.76
N HIS A 65 1.99 -21.92 -6.73
CA HIS A 65 1.67 -22.31 -8.09
C HIS A 65 1.98 -23.78 -8.29
N GLY A 66 1.18 -24.46 -9.09
CA GLY A 66 1.42 -25.83 -9.50
C GLY A 66 0.42 -26.21 -10.58
N LYS A 67 0.17 -27.51 -10.72
CA LYS A 67 -0.76 -28.04 -11.72
C LYS A 67 -1.79 -28.96 -11.10
N ILE A 68 -3.02 -28.89 -11.62
CA ILE A 68 -4.09 -29.86 -11.38
C ILE A 68 -4.52 -30.36 -12.76
N ALA A 69 -4.55 -31.69 -12.97
CA ALA A 69 -4.87 -32.28 -14.27
C ALA A 69 -4.15 -31.59 -15.47
N ASP A 70 -2.83 -31.40 -15.32
CA ASP A 70 -1.92 -30.75 -16.28
C ASP A 70 -2.17 -29.27 -16.61
N GLN A 71 -3.17 -28.62 -15.99
CA GLN A 71 -3.42 -27.19 -16.14
C GLN A 71 -2.93 -26.42 -14.91
N ASP A 72 -2.52 -25.18 -15.12
CA ASP A 72 -2.00 -24.31 -14.06
C ASP A 72 -3.06 -24.09 -12.97
N ALA A 73 -2.61 -24.06 -11.71
CA ALA A 73 -3.43 -23.77 -10.55
C ALA A 73 -2.66 -22.89 -9.57
N VAL A 74 -3.36 -21.99 -8.88
CA VAL A 74 -2.82 -21.25 -7.74
C VAL A 74 -3.60 -21.65 -6.49
N VAL A 75 -2.87 -22.06 -5.45
CA VAL A 75 -3.40 -22.43 -4.14
C VAL A 75 -2.94 -21.40 -3.12
N ILE A 76 -3.89 -20.89 -2.34
CA ILE A 76 -3.64 -19.91 -1.28
C ILE A 76 -4.05 -20.54 0.04
N LEU A 77 -3.13 -20.63 0.99
CA LEU A 77 -3.37 -21.16 2.32
C LEU A 77 -3.17 -20.06 3.35
N GLU A 78 -4.20 -19.77 4.13
CA GLU A 78 -4.23 -18.68 5.12
C GLU A 78 -4.69 -19.23 6.48
N LYS A 79 -3.94 -18.93 7.54
CA LYS A 79 -4.39 -19.27 8.91
C LYS A 79 -5.62 -18.45 9.29
N THR A 80 -6.57 -19.10 9.93
CA THR A 80 -7.78 -18.44 10.43
C THR A 80 -7.48 -17.64 11.70
N PRO A 81 -8.15 -16.49 11.92
CA PRO A 81 -8.01 -15.74 13.16
C PRO A 81 -8.51 -16.52 14.37
N ILE A 82 -7.84 -16.36 15.52
CA ILE A 82 -8.34 -16.88 16.80
C ILE A 82 -9.54 -16.03 17.20
N ARG A 83 -10.66 -16.70 17.53
CA ARG A 83 -11.88 -16.02 17.95
C ARG A 83 -12.04 -16.07 19.47
N GLU A 84 -12.49 -14.96 20.04
CA GLU A 84 -12.66 -14.83 21.49
C GLU A 84 -13.60 -15.88 22.08
N ASP A 85 -14.66 -16.22 21.35
CA ASP A 85 -15.66 -17.21 21.77
C ASP A 85 -15.13 -18.65 21.80
N THR A 86 -14.02 -18.93 21.12
CA THR A 86 -13.38 -20.26 21.10
C THR A 86 -12.31 -20.44 22.19
N LEU A 87 -11.93 -19.36 22.90
CA LEU A 87 -10.84 -19.40 23.89
C LEU A 87 -11.07 -20.42 25.02
N PRO A 88 -12.29 -20.58 25.59
CA PRO A 88 -12.51 -21.56 26.65
C PRO A 88 -12.23 -23.01 26.21
N GLU A 89 -12.68 -23.37 25.02
CA GLU A 89 -12.43 -24.70 24.44
C GLU A 89 -10.95 -24.86 24.03
N LEU A 90 -10.38 -23.84 23.37
CA LEU A 90 -8.98 -23.84 22.97
C LEU A 90 -8.06 -24.08 24.19
N PHE A 91 -8.31 -23.45 25.33
CA PHE A 91 -7.46 -23.62 26.51
C PHE A 91 -7.68 -24.96 27.24
N SER A 92 -8.90 -25.49 27.23
CA SER A 92 -9.23 -26.73 27.94
C SER A 92 -8.92 -28.00 27.15
N CYS A 93 -9.00 -27.94 25.82
CA CYS A 93 -8.88 -29.09 24.93
C CYS A 93 -7.55 -29.14 24.15
N SER A 94 -6.67 -28.14 24.29
CA SER A 94 -5.35 -28.16 23.65
C SER A 94 -4.29 -28.84 24.50
N SER A 95 -3.22 -29.31 23.85
CA SER A 95 -1.98 -29.68 24.53
C SER A 95 -0.92 -28.59 24.40
N LEU A 96 -0.20 -28.31 25.48
CA LEU A 96 0.87 -27.33 25.53
C LEU A 96 2.22 -28.02 25.74
N ARG A 97 3.21 -27.67 24.92
CA ARG A 97 4.61 -28.06 25.13
C ARG A 97 5.45 -26.82 25.40
N LEU A 98 6.05 -26.73 26.58
CA LEU A 98 6.98 -25.65 26.92
C LEU A 98 8.17 -25.65 25.97
N GLU A 99 8.49 -24.49 25.42
CA GLU A 99 9.71 -24.27 24.64
C GLU A 99 10.79 -23.61 25.48
N THR A 100 10.45 -22.48 26.11
CA THR A 100 11.39 -21.68 26.90
C THR A 100 10.66 -21.06 28.08
N ARG A 101 11.36 -20.90 29.20
CA ARG A 101 10.85 -20.18 30.37
C ARG A 101 11.96 -19.32 30.95
N ASN A 102 11.62 -18.07 31.24
CA ASN A 102 12.46 -17.14 31.97
C ASN A 102 11.58 -16.37 32.96
N ASP A 103 11.76 -16.64 34.25
CA ASP A 103 10.95 -16.08 35.33
C ASP A 103 9.43 -16.27 35.08
N ILE A 104 8.69 -15.17 34.88
CA ILE A 104 7.25 -15.17 34.61
C ILE A 104 6.91 -15.35 33.12
N TYR A 105 7.89 -15.30 32.22
CA TYR A 105 7.67 -15.42 30.78
C TYR A 105 7.89 -16.86 30.32
N GLY A 106 6.86 -17.47 29.71
CA GLY A 106 6.95 -18.80 29.11
C GLY A 106 6.48 -18.79 27.66
N SER A 107 7.27 -19.36 26.76
CA SER A 107 6.86 -19.68 25.38
C SER A 107 6.44 -21.14 25.29
N TYR A 108 5.31 -21.40 24.64
CA TYR A 108 4.75 -22.73 24.48
C TYR A 108 4.35 -22.97 23.02
N ARG A 109 4.47 -24.22 22.57
CA ARG A 109 3.77 -24.72 21.39
C ARG A 109 2.41 -25.26 21.80
N LEU A 110 1.35 -24.62 21.33
CA LEU A 110 -0.02 -25.08 21.50
C LEU A 110 -0.44 -25.92 20.29
N GLN A 111 -0.95 -27.11 20.55
CA GLN A 111 -1.62 -27.94 19.56
C GLN A 111 -3.13 -27.89 19.83
N ALA A 112 -3.85 -27.20 18.93
CA ALA A 112 -5.27 -26.97 19.03
C ALA A 112 -6.10 -28.21 18.60
N PRO A 113 -7.35 -28.34 19.06
CA PRO A 113 -8.32 -29.29 18.51
C PRO A 113 -8.44 -29.13 16.98
N PRO A 114 -8.64 -30.22 16.21
CA PRO A 114 -8.64 -30.16 14.75
C PRO A 114 -9.63 -29.14 14.15
N HIS A 115 -10.85 -29.05 14.69
CA HIS A 115 -11.89 -28.14 14.21
C HIS A 115 -11.60 -26.65 14.52
N LEU A 116 -10.64 -26.35 15.42
CA LEU A 116 -10.17 -24.99 15.70
C LEU A 116 -8.89 -24.63 14.93
N ASN A 117 -8.37 -25.56 14.12
CA ASN A 117 -7.11 -25.39 13.38
C ASN A 117 -7.31 -25.52 11.86
N GLU A 118 -8.51 -25.20 11.38
CA GLU A 118 -8.81 -25.14 9.96
C GLU A 118 -7.96 -24.07 9.26
N ILE A 119 -7.55 -24.38 8.03
CA ILE A 119 -6.78 -23.47 7.17
C ILE A 119 -7.69 -23.05 6.03
N LYS A 120 -7.91 -21.74 5.91
CA LYS A 120 -8.66 -21.19 4.79
C LYS A 120 -7.87 -21.47 3.51
N THR A 121 -8.50 -22.20 2.59
CA THR A 121 -7.89 -22.66 1.36
C THR A 121 -8.65 -22.08 0.17
N THR A 122 -7.96 -21.33 -0.69
CA THR A 122 -8.51 -20.83 -1.96
C THR A 122 -7.80 -21.49 -3.12
N VAL A 123 -8.55 -22.02 -4.08
CA VAL A 123 -8.01 -22.67 -5.29
C VAL A 123 -8.48 -21.90 -6.51
N ILE A 124 -7.52 -21.42 -7.31
CA ILE A 124 -7.76 -20.79 -8.61
C ILE A 124 -7.34 -21.79 -9.67
N TYR A 125 -8.33 -22.34 -10.38
CA TYR A 125 -8.11 -23.40 -11.37
C TYR A 125 -9.17 -23.34 -12.50
N PRO A 126 -8.76 -23.33 -13.78
CA PRO A 126 -7.38 -23.15 -14.25
C PRO A 126 -6.89 -21.71 -14.03
N ALA A 127 -5.65 -21.57 -13.57
CA ALA A 127 -4.98 -20.29 -13.40
C ALA A 127 -4.34 -19.83 -14.71
N THR A 128 -4.43 -18.53 -14.99
CA THR A 128 -3.74 -17.90 -16.12
C THR A 128 -2.37 -17.35 -15.68
N GLU A 129 -1.48 -17.02 -16.63
CA GLU A 129 -0.21 -16.34 -16.31
C GLU A 129 -0.41 -15.03 -15.51
N LYS A 130 -1.48 -14.29 -15.78
CA LYS A 130 -1.86 -13.11 -14.99
C LYS A 130 -2.06 -13.42 -13.50
N HIS A 131 -2.69 -14.56 -13.18
CA HIS A 131 -2.87 -15.00 -11.79
C HIS A 131 -1.52 -15.34 -11.15
N VAL A 132 -0.65 -16.06 -11.86
CA VAL A 132 0.69 -16.42 -11.38
C VAL A 132 1.51 -15.15 -11.09
N LYS A 133 1.60 -14.22 -12.06
CA LYS A 133 2.33 -12.95 -11.90
C LYS A 133 1.78 -12.08 -10.76
N LYS A 134 0.46 -12.10 -10.53
CA LYS A 134 -0.21 -11.34 -9.44
C LYS A 134 0.27 -11.78 -8.05
N TYR A 135 0.48 -13.08 -7.84
CA TYR A 135 0.87 -13.63 -6.53
C TYR A 135 2.37 -13.90 -6.40
N GLN A 136 3.14 -13.75 -7.48
CA GLN A 136 4.60 -13.85 -7.46
C GLN A 136 5.20 -12.74 -6.58
N ARG A 137 6.06 -13.13 -5.64
CA ARG A 137 6.81 -12.20 -4.79
C ARG A 137 7.64 -11.30 -5.70
N GLN A 138 7.45 -10.00 -5.53
CA GLN A 138 8.28 -8.98 -6.15
C GLN A 138 9.44 -8.71 -5.19
N GLU A 139 10.66 -8.95 -5.64
CA GLU A 139 11.84 -8.56 -4.88
C GLU A 139 11.97 -7.04 -4.88
N ASN A 140 12.32 -6.49 -3.72
CA ASN A 140 12.59 -5.06 -3.55
C ASN A 140 14.06 -4.88 -3.15
N PHE A 141 14.67 -3.85 -3.70
CA PHE A 141 16.04 -3.43 -3.43
C PHE A 141 16.00 -2.06 -2.79
N LEU A 142 16.70 -1.89 -1.66
CA LEU A 142 16.84 -0.58 -1.02
C LEU A 142 17.95 0.19 -1.73
N VAL A 143 17.58 1.28 -2.38
CA VAL A 143 18.52 2.18 -3.06
C VAL A 143 18.98 3.25 -2.08
N GLU A 144 20.28 3.56 -2.12
CA GLU A 144 20.89 4.69 -1.44
C GLU A 144 21.21 5.79 -2.47
N GLU A 145 20.42 6.86 -2.51
CA GLU A 145 20.57 7.93 -3.49
C GLU A 145 21.15 9.20 -2.85
N THR A 146 22.35 9.60 -3.26
CA THR A 146 22.94 10.90 -2.90
C THR A 146 22.31 12.04 -3.72
N GLY A 147 22.57 13.29 -3.33
CA GLY A 147 22.16 14.44 -4.14
C GLY A 147 22.71 14.40 -5.58
N GLU A 148 23.94 13.91 -5.76
CA GLU A 148 24.57 13.75 -7.08
C GLU A 148 23.90 12.65 -7.92
N ASP A 149 23.52 11.53 -7.29
CA ASP A 149 22.78 10.46 -7.95
C ASP A 149 21.41 10.92 -8.41
N TYR A 150 20.73 11.76 -7.61
CA TYR A 150 19.46 12.34 -8.03
C TYR A 150 19.63 13.15 -9.31
N GLU A 151 20.58 14.08 -9.35
CA GLU A 151 20.79 14.97 -10.50
C GLU A 151 21.27 14.21 -11.74
N SER A 152 22.09 13.17 -11.59
CA SER A 152 22.72 12.45 -12.70
C SER A 152 21.97 11.20 -13.18
N ILE A 153 21.14 10.58 -12.34
CA ILE A 153 20.45 9.31 -12.63
C ILE A 153 18.94 9.50 -12.56
N THR A 154 18.41 9.86 -11.39
CA THR A 154 16.97 9.83 -11.10
C THR A 154 16.22 10.95 -11.83
N LEU A 155 16.71 12.17 -11.78
CA LEU A 155 16.09 13.33 -12.42
C LEU A 155 16.02 13.17 -13.96
N PRO A 156 17.10 12.76 -14.66
CA PRO A 156 17.02 12.44 -16.08
C PRO A 156 16.02 11.32 -16.38
N TYR A 157 15.97 10.28 -15.54
CA TYR A 157 14.97 9.21 -15.69
C TYR A 157 13.55 9.76 -15.57
N ILE A 158 13.24 10.55 -14.53
CA ILE A 158 11.94 11.18 -14.33
C ILE A 158 11.55 12.05 -15.53
N GLN A 159 12.48 12.83 -16.07
CA GLN A 159 12.23 13.71 -17.22
C GLN A 159 11.98 12.93 -18.52
N GLN A 160 12.59 11.76 -18.67
CA GLN A 160 12.33 10.85 -19.79
C GLN A 160 10.99 10.13 -19.66
N GLN A 161 10.56 9.85 -18.43
CA GLN A 161 9.25 9.25 -18.16
C GLN A 161 8.16 10.31 -18.37
N SER A 162 7.48 10.26 -19.52
CA SER A 162 6.38 11.16 -19.86
C SER A 162 5.07 10.80 -19.11
N LEU A 163 5.12 10.76 -17.77
CA LEU A 163 3.96 10.42 -16.96
C LEU A 163 2.97 11.60 -16.94
N SER A 164 1.74 11.35 -17.39
CA SER A 164 0.70 12.37 -17.43
C SER A 164 0.23 12.74 -16.02
N LEU A 165 0.39 14.02 -15.66
CA LEU A 165 -0.18 14.63 -14.45
C LEU A 165 -1.57 15.23 -14.70
N GLN A 166 -2.19 14.94 -15.84
CA GLN A 166 -3.45 15.59 -16.22
C GLN A 166 -4.59 15.34 -15.23
N TRP A 167 -4.63 14.18 -14.60
CA TRP A 167 -5.63 13.86 -13.57
C TRP A 167 -5.47 14.77 -12.33
N VAL A 168 -4.23 15.07 -11.93
CA VAL A 168 -3.93 16.03 -10.85
C VAL A 168 -4.45 17.41 -11.22
N TYR A 169 -4.15 17.86 -12.45
CA TYR A 169 -4.61 19.15 -12.94
C TYR A 169 -6.14 19.22 -13.08
N ASN A 170 -6.81 18.12 -13.40
CA ASN A 170 -8.26 18.09 -13.43
C ASN A 170 -8.87 18.32 -12.04
N ILE A 171 -8.25 17.81 -10.97
CA ILE A 171 -8.67 18.07 -9.59
C ILE A 171 -8.45 19.55 -9.23
N LEU A 172 -7.23 20.06 -9.49
CA LEU A 172 -6.87 21.45 -9.17
C LEU A 172 -7.70 22.47 -9.95
N ASP A 173 -8.01 22.19 -11.21
CA ASP A 173 -8.83 23.03 -12.10
C ASP A 173 -10.35 22.79 -11.92
N LYS A 174 -10.77 21.95 -10.97
CA LYS A 174 -12.18 21.60 -10.69
C LYS A 174 -12.92 20.96 -11.87
N LYS A 175 -12.19 20.31 -12.77
CA LYS A 175 -12.72 19.54 -13.91
C LYS A 175 -13.12 18.12 -13.52
N ALA A 176 -12.56 17.58 -12.43
CA ALA A 176 -12.89 16.27 -11.88
C ALA A 176 -12.82 16.28 -10.35
N GLU A 177 -13.59 15.41 -9.70
CA GLU A 177 -13.61 15.19 -8.24
C GLU A 177 -13.83 16.44 -7.36
N ALA A 178 -14.38 17.53 -7.94
CA ALA A 178 -14.61 18.77 -7.22
C ALA A 178 -15.59 18.61 -6.05
N ASP A 179 -16.55 17.69 -6.17
CA ASP A 179 -17.53 17.32 -5.15
C ASP A 179 -16.93 16.52 -3.98
N ARG A 180 -15.75 15.91 -4.18
CA ARG A 180 -15.04 15.13 -3.17
C ARG A 180 -14.09 15.96 -2.30
N VAL A 181 -13.90 17.23 -2.64
CA VAL A 181 -13.00 18.13 -1.91
C VAL A 181 -13.51 18.35 -0.47
N VAL A 182 -12.65 18.06 0.51
CA VAL A 182 -12.93 18.25 1.93
C VAL A 182 -12.52 19.65 2.39
N TYR A 183 -11.41 20.15 1.85
CA TYR A 183 -10.90 21.48 2.14
C TYR A 183 -10.09 21.99 0.95
N GLU A 184 -10.10 23.31 0.75
CA GLU A 184 -9.25 23.96 -0.23
C GLU A 184 -8.77 25.30 0.32
N ASP A 185 -7.47 25.53 0.16
CA ASP A 185 -6.87 26.86 0.19
C ASP A 185 -6.52 27.22 -1.26
N PRO A 186 -7.20 28.19 -1.89
CA PRO A 186 -7.08 28.45 -3.33
C PRO A 186 -5.82 29.25 -3.71
N ASP A 187 -4.96 29.61 -2.75
CA ASP A 187 -3.73 30.34 -3.07
C ASP A 187 -2.85 29.53 -4.04
N PRO A 188 -2.43 30.10 -5.19
CA PRO A 188 -1.74 29.36 -6.24
C PRO A 188 -0.33 28.88 -5.84
N LYS A 189 0.27 29.45 -4.78
CA LYS A 189 1.62 29.11 -4.29
C LYS A 189 1.59 28.42 -2.94
N LEU A 190 0.75 28.89 -2.03
CA LEU A 190 0.71 28.46 -0.63
C LEU A 190 -0.49 27.57 -0.30
N GLY A 191 -1.38 27.40 -1.28
CA GLY A 191 -2.62 26.68 -1.15
C GLY A 191 -2.55 25.23 -1.64
N PHE A 192 -3.61 24.48 -1.33
CA PHE A 192 -3.73 23.07 -1.65
C PHE A 192 -5.20 22.62 -1.63
N VAL A 193 -5.47 21.50 -2.29
CA VAL A 193 -6.75 20.78 -2.22
C VAL A 193 -6.57 19.54 -1.36
N LEU A 194 -7.45 19.34 -0.36
CA LEU A 194 -7.53 18.13 0.45
C LEU A 194 -8.74 17.30 0.03
N LEU A 195 -8.53 16.03 -0.30
CA LEU A 195 -9.59 15.12 -0.73
C LEU A 195 -9.31 13.66 -0.32
N PRO A 196 -10.35 12.81 -0.23
CA PRO A 196 -10.20 11.37 0.04
C PRO A 196 -9.37 10.69 -1.04
N ASP A 197 -8.36 9.90 -0.63
CA ASP A 197 -7.58 9.05 -1.54
C ASP A 197 -8.49 7.99 -2.19
N LEU A 198 -8.18 7.59 -3.42
CA LEU A 198 -8.95 6.57 -4.15
C LEU A 198 -9.07 5.25 -3.38
N LYS A 199 -8.10 4.93 -2.52
CA LYS A 199 -8.09 3.71 -1.70
C LYS A 199 -9.12 3.71 -0.57
N TRP A 200 -9.71 4.86 -0.24
CA TRP A 200 -10.63 4.98 0.89
C TRP A 200 -12.08 5.12 0.44
N ASN A 201 -12.91 4.16 0.84
CA ASN A 201 -14.34 4.12 0.52
C ASN A 201 -15.21 5.02 1.41
N GLN A 202 -14.62 5.68 2.41
CA GLN A 202 -15.28 6.61 3.33
C GLN A 202 -16.38 6.01 4.23
N LYS A 203 -16.48 4.69 4.34
CA LYS A 203 -17.50 4.03 5.17
C LYS A 203 -17.16 4.04 6.66
N GLN A 204 -15.88 4.11 6.99
CA GLN A 204 -15.36 4.06 8.34
C GLN A 204 -14.13 4.96 8.46
N VAL A 205 -13.80 5.35 9.69
CA VAL A 205 -12.63 6.20 9.96
C VAL A 205 -11.38 5.38 10.25
N ASP A 206 -11.51 4.08 10.48
CA ASP A 206 -10.41 3.19 10.85
C ASP A 206 -9.34 3.07 9.77
N ASP A 207 -9.73 3.22 8.50
CA ASP A 207 -8.89 3.23 7.31
C ASP A 207 -8.85 4.62 6.64
N LEU A 208 -9.14 5.70 7.41
CA LEU A 208 -9.15 7.07 6.90
C LEU A 208 -7.85 7.38 6.15
N TYR A 209 -8.01 7.85 4.92
CA TYR A 209 -6.92 8.21 4.01
C TYR A 209 -7.34 9.41 3.15
N LEU A 210 -6.72 10.57 3.40
CA LEU A 210 -6.80 11.75 2.54
C LEU A 210 -5.45 12.09 1.93
N ILE A 211 -5.49 12.86 0.85
CA ILE A 211 -4.33 13.42 0.19
C ILE A 211 -4.51 14.93 0.06
N ALA A 212 -3.46 15.68 0.38
CA ALA A 212 -3.35 17.10 0.08
C ALA A 212 -2.48 17.29 -1.16
N VAL A 213 -3.01 17.97 -2.17
CA VAL A 213 -2.33 18.25 -3.45
C VAL A 213 -2.07 19.76 -3.53
N ALA A 214 -0.81 20.16 -3.62
CA ALA A 214 -0.45 21.59 -3.71
C ALA A 214 -0.97 22.21 -5.02
N HIS A 215 -1.37 23.49 -5.02
CA HIS A 215 -1.68 24.20 -6.26
C HIS A 215 -0.42 24.50 -7.09
N GLN A 216 0.69 24.74 -6.40
CA GLN A 216 2.00 24.97 -7.01
C GLN A 216 2.43 23.75 -7.85
N ARG A 217 2.81 23.97 -9.13
CA ARG A 217 3.03 22.90 -10.12
C ARG A 217 4.50 22.50 -10.34
N ASP A 218 5.44 23.31 -9.88
CA ASP A 218 6.88 23.16 -10.12
C ASP A 218 7.61 22.38 -9.01
N VAL A 219 6.88 21.73 -8.10
CA VAL A 219 7.46 20.90 -7.03
C VAL A 219 7.12 19.43 -7.28
N ARG A 220 8.11 18.64 -7.68
CA ARG A 220 7.92 17.24 -8.07
C ARG A 220 7.95 16.28 -6.89
N SER A 221 8.86 16.49 -5.95
CA SER A 221 9.12 15.59 -4.82
C SER A 221 9.85 16.31 -3.69
N LEU A 222 10.29 15.56 -2.67
CA LEU A 222 11.15 16.08 -1.59
C LEU A 222 12.40 16.80 -2.11
N ARG A 223 13.00 16.35 -3.22
CA ARG A 223 14.23 16.94 -3.79
C ARG A 223 14.08 18.40 -4.24
N ASP A 224 12.87 18.81 -4.62
CA ASP A 224 12.57 20.19 -5.03
C ASP A 224 12.28 21.10 -3.82
N LEU A 225 12.09 20.55 -2.61
CA LEU A 225 11.74 21.34 -1.43
C LEU A 225 12.92 22.16 -0.90
N THR A 226 12.61 23.42 -0.58
CA THR A 226 13.52 24.42 -0.01
C THR A 226 12.80 25.20 1.09
N SER A 227 13.49 26.09 1.80
CA SER A 227 12.87 26.99 2.79
C SER A 227 11.74 27.86 2.23
N GLU A 228 11.73 28.17 0.92
CA GLU A 228 10.67 28.94 0.27
C GLU A 228 9.30 28.25 0.35
N HIS A 229 9.31 26.91 0.46
CA HIS A 229 8.12 26.09 0.54
C HIS A 229 7.59 25.91 1.97
N LEU A 230 8.30 26.41 2.99
CA LEU A 230 7.87 26.28 4.39
C LEU A 230 6.44 26.77 4.64
N PRO A 231 5.98 27.93 4.12
CA PRO A 231 4.61 28.38 4.35
C PRO A 231 3.57 27.44 3.74
N LEU A 232 3.81 26.89 2.53
CA LEU A 232 2.95 25.89 1.90
C LEU A 232 2.86 24.62 2.76
N LEU A 233 4.02 24.09 3.20
CA LEU A 233 4.08 22.86 4.01
C LEU A 233 3.39 23.04 5.37
N GLN A 234 3.56 24.20 6.01
CA GLN A 234 2.89 24.56 7.26
C GLN A 234 1.38 24.71 7.08
N ASN A 235 0.94 25.34 5.98
CA ASN A 235 -0.48 25.44 5.63
C ASN A 235 -1.10 24.05 5.44
N ILE A 236 -0.48 23.18 4.66
CA ILE A 236 -0.94 21.79 4.47
C ILE A 236 -1.05 21.09 5.82
N PHE A 237 0.01 21.17 6.65
CA PHE A 237 0.01 20.50 7.94
C PHE A 237 -1.09 20.99 8.86
N GLN A 238 -1.20 22.32 9.05
CA GLN A 238 -2.11 22.89 10.04
C GLN A 238 -3.57 22.86 9.56
N LYS A 239 -3.84 23.43 8.39
CA LYS A 239 -5.19 23.52 7.83
C LYS A 239 -5.75 22.14 7.46
N GLY A 240 -4.89 21.23 7.01
CA GLY A 240 -5.28 19.84 6.74
C GLY A 240 -5.75 19.11 8.00
N LYS A 241 -5.02 19.21 9.11
CA LYS A 241 -5.44 18.63 10.41
C LYS A 241 -6.73 19.26 10.92
N GLU A 242 -6.89 20.58 10.80
CA GLU A 242 -8.10 21.30 11.22
C GLU A 242 -9.32 20.84 10.42
N ALA A 243 -9.20 20.75 9.09
CA ALA A 243 -10.25 20.25 8.22
C ALA A 243 -10.65 18.82 8.56
N ILE A 244 -9.68 17.94 8.83
CA ILE A 244 -9.95 16.54 9.21
C ILE A 244 -10.66 16.46 10.56
N LEU A 245 -10.24 17.26 11.54
CA LEU A 245 -10.90 17.35 12.84
C LEU A 245 -12.37 17.81 12.67
N GLN A 246 -12.60 18.88 11.90
CA GLN A 246 -13.95 19.42 11.67
C GLN A 246 -14.84 18.43 10.92
N ARG A 247 -14.32 17.75 9.90
CA ARG A 247 -15.12 16.90 9.01
C ARG A 247 -15.39 15.50 9.55
N TYR A 248 -14.43 14.93 10.28
CA TYR A 248 -14.43 13.53 10.70
C TYR A 248 -14.30 13.33 12.22
N ASN A 249 -14.20 14.41 13.00
CA ASN A 249 -13.98 14.37 14.44
C ASN A 249 -12.76 13.53 14.86
N LEU A 250 -11.71 13.53 14.02
CA LEU A 250 -10.48 12.79 14.25
C LEU A 250 -9.38 13.75 14.71
N PRO A 251 -8.91 13.66 15.97
CA PRO A 251 -7.87 14.55 16.48
C PRO A 251 -6.53 14.32 15.78
N SER A 252 -5.73 15.39 15.70
CA SER A 252 -4.40 15.38 15.08
C SER A 252 -3.44 14.33 15.65
N SER A 253 -3.54 14.02 16.95
CA SER A 253 -2.74 12.99 17.62
C SER A 253 -3.04 11.56 17.13
N LYS A 254 -4.14 11.37 16.38
CA LYS A 254 -4.50 10.11 15.73
C LYS A 254 -4.20 10.11 14.24
N LEU A 255 -3.43 11.08 13.73
CA LEU A 255 -3.05 11.16 12.32
C LEU A 255 -1.55 10.89 12.15
N ARG A 256 -1.22 10.16 11.09
CA ARG A 256 0.10 10.10 10.47
C ARG A 256 0.07 10.99 9.23
N VAL A 257 0.92 12.02 9.18
CA VAL A 257 0.97 12.99 8.07
C VAL A 257 2.36 12.97 7.45
N TYR A 258 2.46 12.59 6.18
CA TYR A 258 3.74 12.24 5.56
C TYR A 258 3.75 12.41 4.04
N LEU A 259 4.95 12.46 3.45
CA LEU A 259 5.20 12.41 2.02
C LEU A 259 5.86 11.08 1.65
N HIS A 260 5.73 10.67 0.39
CA HIS A 260 6.47 9.54 -0.14
C HIS A 260 7.77 9.98 -0.83
N TYR A 261 8.80 9.15 -0.71
CA TYR A 261 9.99 9.18 -1.55
C TYR A 261 10.41 7.75 -1.95
N GLN A 262 10.45 7.36 -3.22
CA GLN A 262 9.92 8.10 -4.38
C GLN A 262 8.38 8.21 -4.33
N PRO A 263 7.80 9.35 -4.79
CA PRO A 263 6.36 9.49 -4.91
C PRO A 263 5.82 8.64 -6.07
N SER A 264 4.53 8.27 -6.02
CA SER A 264 3.90 7.55 -7.13
C SER A 264 3.64 8.43 -8.36
N TYR A 265 3.67 9.75 -8.20
CA TYR A 265 3.58 10.75 -9.26
C TYR A 265 4.31 12.03 -8.84
N TYR A 266 4.93 12.71 -9.79
CA TYR A 266 5.85 13.82 -9.53
C TYR A 266 5.15 15.19 -9.50
N HIS A 267 4.20 15.33 -8.57
CA HIS A 267 3.57 16.59 -8.17
C HIS A 267 3.39 16.55 -6.66
N LEU A 268 3.85 17.56 -5.91
CA LEU A 268 3.89 17.55 -4.45
C LEU A 268 2.52 17.22 -3.85
N HIS A 269 2.50 16.15 -3.05
CA HIS A 269 1.35 15.71 -2.31
C HIS A 269 1.72 15.17 -0.94
N VAL A 270 0.79 15.30 0.00
CA VAL A 270 0.94 14.86 1.39
C VAL A 270 -0.19 13.91 1.75
N HIS A 271 0.16 12.77 2.33
CA HIS A 271 -0.79 11.77 2.82
C HIS A 271 -1.19 12.09 4.26
N PHE A 272 -2.48 11.97 4.54
CA PHE A 272 -3.07 12.01 5.88
C PHE A 272 -3.77 10.69 6.13
N THR A 273 -3.24 9.86 7.03
CA THR A 273 -3.83 8.57 7.37
C THR A 273 -4.12 8.48 8.86
N LYS A 274 -5.14 7.72 9.26
CA LYS A 274 -5.29 7.37 10.68
C LYS A 274 -4.06 6.60 11.16
N LEU A 275 -3.60 6.90 12.38
CA LEU A 275 -2.37 6.33 12.94
C LEU A 275 -2.45 4.79 13.08
N GLY A 276 -3.61 4.29 13.50
CA GLY A 276 -3.88 2.85 13.62
C GLY A 276 -4.05 2.11 12.29
N TYR A 277 -4.10 2.84 11.17
CA TYR A 277 -4.13 2.23 9.84
C TYR A 277 -2.70 2.02 9.32
N GLU A 278 -2.37 0.79 8.99
CA GLU A 278 -1.12 0.44 8.28
C GLU A 278 -1.30 0.67 6.78
N ALA A 279 -1.37 1.94 6.40
CA ALA A 279 -1.53 2.34 5.01
C ALA A 279 -0.33 1.89 4.15
N PRO A 280 -0.55 1.42 2.90
CA PRO A 280 0.54 1.10 1.99
C PRO A 280 1.47 2.30 1.77
N GLY A 281 2.78 2.10 1.96
CA GLY A 281 3.79 3.14 1.80
C GLY A 281 4.08 3.97 3.05
N CYS A 282 3.47 3.65 4.21
CA CYS A 282 3.77 4.33 5.47
C CYS A 282 5.05 3.83 6.19
N GLY A 283 5.81 2.92 5.57
CA GLY A 283 7.08 2.40 6.07
C GLY A 283 8.20 3.44 6.02
N VAL A 284 9.20 3.31 6.89
CA VAL A 284 10.31 4.29 7.05
C VAL A 284 11.15 4.42 5.78
N GLU A 285 11.19 3.37 4.98
CA GLU A 285 11.86 3.30 3.70
C GLU A 285 11.17 4.14 2.61
N ARG A 286 10.00 4.73 2.88
CA ARG A 286 9.28 5.54 1.89
C ARG A 286 8.64 6.79 2.47
N ALA A 287 8.10 6.71 3.69
CA ALA A 287 7.36 7.78 4.32
C ALA A 287 8.29 8.75 5.07
N HIS A 288 8.12 10.04 4.78
CA HIS A 288 8.78 11.13 5.48
C HIS A 288 7.72 11.98 6.19
N LEU A 289 7.74 12.00 7.54
CA LEU A 289 6.77 12.80 8.30
C LEU A 289 6.85 14.28 7.92
N LEU A 290 5.71 14.90 7.64
CA LEU A 290 5.66 16.31 7.22
C LEU A 290 6.22 17.24 8.31
N SER A 291 6.01 16.91 9.59
CA SER A 291 6.59 17.65 10.72
C SER A 291 8.11 17.67 10.69
N ASP A 292 8.73 16.55 10.31
CA ASP A 292 10.18 16.41 10.26
C ASP A 292 10.72 17.09 9.01
N VAL A 293 9.98 17.02 7.89
CA VAL A 293 10.30 17.75 6.66
C VAL A 293 10.34 19.25 6.89
N ILE A 294 9.36 19.80 7.61
CA ILE A 294 9.32 21.21 8.00
C ILE A 294 10.53 21.56 8.88
N GLN A 295 10.80 20.79 9.94
CA GLN A 295 11.92 21.04 10.85
C GLN A 295 13.29 20.94 10.15
N ASN A 296 13.45 19.96 9.27
CA ASN A 296 14.65 19.79 8.47
C ASN A 296 14.94 21.02 7.59
N LEU A 297 13.92 21.58 6.94
CA LEU A 297 14.05 22.78 6.11
C LEU A 297 14.25 24.06 6.93
N GLN A 298 13.70 24.12 8.15
CA GLN A 298 13.97 25.20 9.10
C GLN A 298 15.42 25.18 9.58
N ALA A 299 15.99 23.99 9.80
CA ALA A 299 17.38 23.82 10.21
C ALA A 299 18.37 24.04 9.04
N ASN A 300 18.04 23.56 7.85
CA ASN A 300 18.85 23.72 6.64
C ASN A 300 17.96 23.99 5.41
N PRO A 301 17.99 25.21 4.83
CA PRO A 301 17.18 25.60 3.69
C PRO A 301 17.29 24.71 2.44
N GLN A 302 18.36 23.93 2.30
CA GLN A 302 18.64 23.06 1.15
C GLN A 302 18.82 21.59 1.58
N PHE A 303 18.27 21.20 2.73
CA PHE A 303 18.45 19.88 3.35
C PHE A 303 18.20 18.72 2.37
N TYR A 304 17.11 18.80 1.60
CA TYR A 304 16.70 17.73 0.70
C TYR A 304 17.50 17.68 -0.61
N LYS A 305 18.21 18.75 -0.98
CA LYS A 305 19.07 18.72 -2.17
C LYS A 305 20.31 17.87 -1.98
N THR A 306 20.88 17.90 -0.77
CA THR A 306 22.22 17.33 -0.53
C THR A 306 22.21 16.05 0.29
N ARG A 307 21.19 15.81 1.12
CA ARG A 307 21.13 14.57 1.91
C ARG A 307 21.03 13.33 1.02
N THR A 308 21.56 12.23 1.53
CA THR A 308 21.23 10.90 1.02
C THR A 308 19.79 10.53 1.40
N MET A 309 19.07 9.91 0.47
CA MET A 309 17.73 9.37 0.68
C MET A 309 17.71 7.89 0.32
N TYR A 310 16.95 7.12 1.09
CA TYR A 310 16.83 5.68 0.94
C TYR A 310 15.40 5.36 0.50
N PHE A 311 15.24 4.51 -0.50
CA PHE A 311 13.92 4.08 -0.96
C PHE A 311 13.93 2.71 -1.62
N PRO A 312 12.84 1.92 -1.50
CA PRO A 312 12.75 0.64 -2.16
C PRO A 312 12.39 0.83 -3.64
N LEU A 313 13.06 0.08 -4.50
CA LEU A 313 12.66 -0.15 -5.88
C LEU A 313 12.40 -1.63 -6.11
N ARG A 314 11.43 -1.94 -6.98
CA ARG A 314 11.16 -3.33 -7.36
C ARG A 314 12.19 -3.82 -8.37
N ALA A 315 12.39 -5.13 -8.43
CA ALA A 315 13.27 -5.78 -9.39
C ALA A 315 12.97 -5.41 -10.85
N ASP A 316 11.70 -5.13 -11.16
CA ASP A 316 11.17 -4.76 -12.48
C ASP A 316 11.03 -3.24 -12.69
N ASP A 317 11.53 -2.41 -11.77
CA ASP A 317 11.48 -0.96 -11.88
C ASP A 317 12.62 -0.44 -12.76
N GLY A 318 12.30 0.28 -13.84
CA GLY A 318 13.30 0.83 -14.76
C GLY A 318 14.27 1.82 -14.11
N LEU A 319 13.92 2.45 -12.99
CA LEU A 319 14.88 3.30 -12.25
C LEU A 319 15.98 2.45 -11.62
N LEU A 320 15.66 1.25 -11.14
CA LEU A 320 16.62 0.33 -10.54
C LEU A 320 17.72 -0.03 -11.55
N ASP A 321 17.32 -0.26 -12.80
CA ASP A 321 18.27 -0.56 -13.88
C ASP A 321 19.21 0.63 -14.14
N ARG A 322 18.74 1.88 -14.04
CA ARG A 322 19.61 3.06 -14.13
C ARG A 322 20.66 3.13 -13.02
N PHE A 323 20.29 2.79 -11.79
CA PHE A 323 21.25 2.70 -10.68
C PHE A 323 22.26 1.57 -10.90
N ARG A 324 21.85 0.42 -11.46
CA ARG A 324 22.75 -0.68 -11.82
C ARG A 324 23.74 -0.26 -12.91
N GLU A 325 23.26 0.38 -13.98
CA GLU A 325 24.08 0.90 -15.07
C GLU A 325 25.14 1.89 -14.57
N ALA A 326 24.79 2.70 -13.57
CA ALA A 326 25.70 3.65 -12.94
C ALA A 326 26.64 3.03 -11.88
N GLY A 327 26.51 1.73 -11.59
CA GLY A 327 27.33 1.04 -10.57
C GLY A 327 27.03 1.47 -9.13
N ARG A 328 25.76 1.82 -8.83
CA ARG A 328 25.31 2.38 -7.55
C ARG A 328 24.34 1.45 -6.78
N MET A 329 24.41 0.15 -7.02
CA MET A 329 23.57 -0.88 -6.40
C MET A 329 24.33 -1.88 -5.54
#